data_AF-A0A820MZ90-F1
#
_entry.id   AF-A0A820MZ90-F1
#
_cell.length_a   1.000
_cell.length_b   1.000
_cell.length_c   1.000
_cell.angle_alpha   90.00
_cell.angle_beta   90.00
_cell.angle_gamma   90.00
#
_symmetry.space_group_name_H-M   'P 1'
#
loop_
_entity.id
_entity.type
_entity.pdbx_description
1 polymer ?
#
loop_
_entity_poly.entity_id
_entity_poly.type
_entity_poly.pdbx_seq_one_letter_code
_entity_poly.pdbx_strand_id
1 'polypeptide(L)'
;SLTQLITKAQQQGFNCLDLSKRNINEFPSQILEFTSLQYLYLEGNQLTQLPTDLFIRLPNLKWLDLRNNQLTSIPHHGLAKHSCLQYLLLSGNLLQKLPFELGKAKTLSALNLDGNPLHHPPIEIIKQGIKAIQQYLRDKLNSDNEALLSDDDNDDDNQQRTPKLSSRKS
;
A
#
# COMPACT_ATOMS: atom_id res chain seq x y z
N SER A 1 -14.31 -6.53 -26.54
CA SER A 1 -13.16 -6.89 -25.70
C SER A 1 -13.30 -6.25 -24.31
N LEU A 2 -12.52 -6.68 -23.32
CA LEU A 2 -12.48 -6.05 -21.99
C LEU A 2 -12.16 -4.55 -22.09
N THR A 3 -11.18 -4.21 -22.93
CA THR A 3 -10.82 -2.82 -23.25
C THR A 3 -12.02 -1.99 -23.72
N GLN A 4 -12.80 -2.49 -24.69
CA GLN A 4 -13.98 -1.78 -25.19
C GLN A 4 -15.05 -1.55 -24.11
N LEU A 5 -15.24 -2.52 -23.20
CA LEU A 5 -16.16 -2.37 -22.08
C LEU A 5 -15.71 -1.25 -21.14
N ILE A 6 -14.43 -1.23 -20.77
CA ILE A 6 -13.84 -0.21 -19.90
C ILE A 6 -13.96 1.17 -20.54
N THR A 7 -13.52 1.30 -21.81
CA THR A 7 -13.59 2.57 -22.55
C THR A 7 -15.03 3.06 -22.71
N LYS A 8 -15.99 2.17 -22.98
CA LYS A 8 -17.40 2.55 -23.09
C LYS A 8 -17.95 3.04 -21.77
N ALA A 9 -17.67 2.35 -20.66
CA ALA A 9 -18.09 2.79 -19.33
C ALA A 9 -17.54 4.19 -19.00
N GLN A 10 -16.29 4.45 -19.38
CA GLN A 10 -15.64 5.75 -19.23
C GLN A 10 -16.32 6.84 -20.07
N GLN A 11 -16.56 6.58 -21.35
CA GLN A 11 -17.23 7.53 -22.25
C GLN A 11 -18.67 7.85 -21.82
N GLN A 12 -19.34 6.89 -21.18
CA GLN A 12 -20.70 7.06 -20.66
C GLN A 12 -20.73 7.78 -19.30
N GLY A 13 -19.57 8.16 -18.75
CA GLY A 13 -19.48 8.89 -17.49
C GLY A 13 -19.83 8.05 -16.27
N PHE A 14 -19.78 6.72 -16.36
CA PHE A 14 -19.99 5.86 -15.20
C PHE A 14 -18.85 6.06 -14.20
N ASN A 15 -19.17 5.86 -12.92
CA ASN A 15 -18.22 5.86 -11.82
C ASN A 15 -18.09 4.48 -11.16
N CYS A 16 -18.76 3.47 -11.73
CA CYS A 16 -18.78 2.10 -11.27
C CYS A 16 -18.37 1.19 -12.42
N LEU A 17 -17.42 0.30 -12.15
CA LEU A 17 -16.92 -0.68 -13.10
C LEU A 17 -16.89 -2.05 -12.41
N ASP A 18 -17.76 -2.95 -12.85
CA ASP A 18 -17.79 -4.33 -12.37
C ASP A 18 -17.17 -5.26 -13.41
N LEU A 19 -16.01 -5.81 -13.06
CA LEU A 19 -15.21 -6.78 -13.79
C LEU A 19 -15.09 -8.11 -13.06
N SER A 20 -15.96 -8.39 -12.10
CA SER A 20 -15.93 -9.61 -11.30
C SER A 20 -16.16 -10.86 -12.15
N LYS A 21 -15.52 -11.97 -11.78
CA LYS A 21 -15.71 -13.32 -12.34
C LYS A 21 -15.52 -13.40 -13.86
N ARG A 22 -14.47 -12.75 -14.36
CA ARG A 22 -14.16 -12.67 -15.80
C ARG A 22 -12.87 -13.38 -16.22
N ASN A 23 -12.29 -14.20 -15.35
CA ASN A 23 -11.02 -14.90 -15.60
C ASN A 23 -9.90 -13.93 -16.01
N ILE A 24 -9.84 -12.76 -15.37
CA ILE A 24 -8.82 -11.76 -15.63
C ILE A 24 -7.55 -12.17 -14.89
N ASN A 25 -6.47 -12.42 -15.63
CA ASN A 25 -5.18 -12.85 -15.06
C ASN A 25 -4.24 -11.67 -14.79
N GLU A 26 -4.42 -10.57 -15.51
CA GLU A 26 -3.61 -9.36 -15.39
C GLU A 26 -4.51 -8.13 -15.26
N PHE A 27 -4.09 -7.18 -14.44
CA PHE A 27 -4.86 -5.96 -14.23
C PHE A 27 -5.00 -5.18 -15.55
N PRO A 28 -6.23 -4.84 -16.01
CA PRO A 28 -6.41 -4.08 -17.24
C PRO A 28 -5.94 -2.63 -17.06
N SER A 29 -4.77 -2.30 -17.63
CA SER A 29 -4.13 -0.99 -17.44
C SER A 29 -5.01 0.19 -17.88
N GLN A 30 -5.97 -0.01 -18.79
CA GLN A 30 -6.92 1.03 -19.22
C GLN A 30 -7.80 1.54 -18.08
N ILE A 31 -7.97 0.76 -17.00
CA ILE A 31 -8.67 1.23 -15.79
C ILE A 31 -7.94 2.45 -15.19
N LEU A 32 -6.61 2.53 -15.29
CA LEU A 32 -5.81 3.62 -14.73
C LEU A 32 -6.07 4.98 -15.42
N GLU A 33 -6.69 4.98 -16.60
CA GLU A 33 -7.13 6.21 -17.28
C GLU A 33 -8.53 6.65 -16.82
N PHE A 34 -9.24 5.82 -16.07
CA PHE A 34 -10.63 6.05 -15.65
C PHE A 34 -10.68 6.86 -14.34
N THR A 35 -10.16 8.09 -14.38
CA THR A 35 -9.94 8.94 -13.19
C THR A 35 -11.20 9.29 -12.39
N SER A 36 -12.39 9.23 -13.01
CA SER A 36 -13.68 9.45 -12.36
C SER A 36 -14.22 8.22 -11.60
N LEU A 37 -13.56 7.07 -11.70
CA LEU A 37 -14.00 5.81 -11.12
C LEU A 37 -14.02 5.89 -9.58
N GLN A 38 -15.14 5.48 -8.99
CA GLN A 38 -15.38 5.46 -7.55
C GLN A 38 -15.57 4.03 -7.01
N TYR A 39 -16.10 3.12 -7.81
CA TYR A 39 -16.39 1.74 -7.42
C TYR A 39 -15.77 0.79 -8.45
N LEU A 40 -14.82 -0.03 -8.01
CA LEU A 40 -14.16 -1.02 -8.84
C LEU A 40 -14.33 -2.41 -8.23
N TYR A 41 -14.96 -3.31 -8.98
CA TYR A 41 -15.14 -4.70 -8.59
C TYR A 41 -14.32 -5.61 -9.52
N LEU A 42 -13.42 -6.37 -8.93
CA LEU A 42 -12.52 -7.32 -9.58
C LEU A 42 -12.57 -8.69 -8.88
N GLU A 43 -13.64 -8.96 -8.13
CA GLU A 43 -13.81 -10.17 -7.34
C GLU A 43 -13.81 -11.43 -8.22
N GLY A 44 -13.22 -12.53 -7.74
CA GLY A 44 -13.27 -13.81 -8.43
C GLY A 44 -12.50 -13.83 -9.76
N ASN A 45 -11.36 -13.15 -9.82
CA ASN A 45 -10.44 -13.18 -10.94
C ASN A 45 -9.14 -13.91 -10.54
N GLN A 46 -8.10 -13.83 -11.37
CA GLN A 46 -6.83 -14.53 -11.18
C GLN A 46 -5.67 -13.52 -11.07
N LEU A 47 -5.94 -12.32 -10.57
CA LEU A 47 -4.94 -11.27 -10.44
C LEU A 47 -3.87 -11.68 -9.42
N THR A 48 -2.62 -11.62 -9.83
CA THR A 48 -1.46 -11.89 -8.95
C THR A 48 -0.82 -10.61 -8.42
N GLN A 49 -0.97 -9.50 -9.15
CA GLN A 49 -0.43 -8.19 -8.82
C GLN A 49 -1.37 -7.07 -9.26
N LEU A 50 -1.16 -5.88 -8.69
CA LEU A 50 -1.80 -4.64 -9.09
C LEU A 50 -0.72 -3.63 -9.55
N PRO A 51 -1.07 -2.66 -10.41
CA PRO A 51 -0.15 -1.61 -10.81
C PRO A 51 0.35 -0.81 -9.59
N THR A 52 1.65 -0.51 -9.56
CA THR A 52 2.29 0.21 -8.44
C THR A 52 1.65 1.58 -8.20
N ASP A 53 1.16 2.24 -9.24
CA ASP A 53 0.57 3.58 -9.22
C ASP A 53 -0.97 3.59 -9.09
N LEU A 54 -1.62 2.43 -8.84
CA LEU A 54 -3.09 2.29 -8.75
C LEU A 54 -3.76 3.42 -7.97
N PHE A 55 -3.28 3.69 -6.75
CA PHE A 55 -3.87 4.66 -5.83
C PHE A 55 -3.62 6.12 -6.22
N ILE A 56 -2.63 6.38 -7.09
CA ILE A 56 -2.38 7.71 -7.65
C ILE A 56 -3.28 7.93 -8.87
N ARG A 57 -3.45 6.89 -9.69
CA ARG A 57 -4.20 6.93 -10.95
C ARG A 57 -5.71 6.92 -10.77
N LEU A 58 -6.19 6.39 -9.64
CA LEU A 58 -7.61 6.32 -9.29
C LEU A 58 -7.94 7.20 -8.08
N PRO A 59 -7.73 8.53 -8.13
CA PRO A 59 -7.80 9.41 -6.96
C PRO A 59 -9.19 9.48 -6.31
N ASN A 60 -10.24 9.17 -7.09
CA ASN A 60 -11.63 9.20 -6.65
C ASN A 60 -12.15 7.84 -6.14
N LEU A 61 -11.30 6.81 -6.10
CA LEU A 61 -11.73 5.46 -5.74
C LEU A 61 -12.20 5.41 -4.28
N LYS A 62 -13.42 4.94 -4.05
CA LYS A 62 -14.04 4.80 -2.73
C LYS A 62 -14.13 3.34 -2.32
N TRP A 63 -14.39 2.46 -3.28
CA TRP A 63 -14.60 1.04 -3.09
C TRP A 63 -13.73 0.24 -4.04
N LEU A 64 -12.92 -0.64 -3.49
CA LEU A 64 -12.10 -1.58 -4.24
C LEU A 64 -12.36 -3.00 -3.73
N ASP A 65 -12.96 -3.82 -4.58
CA ASP A 65 -13.23 -5.22 -4.31
C ASP A 65 -12.29 -6.11 -5.11
N LEU A 66 -11.38 -6.78 -4.41
CA LEU A 66 -10.35 -7.66 -4.94
C LEU A 66 -10.43 -9.06 -4.33
N ARG A 67 -11.58 -9.40 -3.73
CA ARG A 67 -11.77 -10.70 -3.08
C ARG A 67 -11.57 -11.84 -4.08
N ASN A 68 -11.16 -13.01 -3.59
CA ASN A 68 -11.02 -14.22 -4.39
C ASN A 68 -10.11 -14.00 -5.62
N ASN A 69 -8.89 -13.54 -5.37
CA ASN A 69 -7.82 -13.39 -6.36
C ASN A 69 -6.56 -14.11 -5.85
N GLN A 70 -5.40 -13.88 -6.46
CA GLN A 70 -4.12 -14.50 -6.10
C GLN A 70 -3.08 -13.45 -5.69
N LEU A 71 -3.52 -12.32 -5.14
CA LEU A 71 -2.65 -11.19 -4.81
C LEU A 71 -1.69 -11.58 -3.68
N THR A 72 -0.40 -11.33 -3.89
CA THR A 72 0.64 -11.54 -2.87
C THR A 72 1.04 -10.26 -2.14
N SER A 73 0.69 -9.10 -2.71
CA SER A 73 0.93 -7.79 -2.12
C SER A 73 -0.10 -6.76 -2.60
N ILE A 74 -0.11 -5.59 -1.93
CA ILE A 74 -0.88 -4.41 -2.31
C ILE A 74 0.10 -3.25 -2.54
N PRO A 75 -0.07 -2.45 -3.62
CA PRO A 75 0.81 -1.34 -3.90
C PRO A 75 0.74 -0.30 -2.78
N HIS A 76 1.88 0.24 -2.38
CA HIS A 76 1.96 1.22 -1.30
C HIS A 76 1.97 2.67 -1.82
N HIS A 77 2.40 2.88 -3.07
CA HIS A 77 2.58 4.21 -3.62
C HIS A 77 1.23 4.95 -3.74
N GLY A 78 1.15 6.12 -3.12
CA GLY A 78 -0.08 6.94 -3.05
C GLY A 78 -1.08 6.53 -1.96
N LEU A 79 -0.98 5.33 -1.40
CA LEU A 79 -1.96 4.79 -0.44
C LEU A 79 -2.12 5.66 0.81
N ALA A 80 -1.01 6.14 1.39
CA ALA A 80 -1.02 7.03 2.55
C ALA A 80 -1.68 8.41 2.29
N LYS A 81 -1.70 8.86 1.03
CA LYS A 81 -2.25 10.16 0.62
C LYS A 81 -3.65 10.04 0.00
N HIS A 82 -4.14 8.83 -0.22
CA HIS A 82 -5.41 8.60 -0.90
C HIS A 82 -6.56 9.13 -0.04
N SER A 83 -7.30 10.12 -0.57
CA SER A 83 -8.30 10.89 0.19
C SER A 83 -9.72 10.33 0.08
N CYS A 84 -10.00 9.41 -0.85
CA CYS A 84 -11.37 8.90 -1.06
C CYS A 84 -11.61 7.43 -0.68
N LEU A 85 -10.58 6.59 -0.54
CA LEU A 85 -10.75 5.15 -0.36
C LEU A 85 -11.35 4.83 1.01
N GLN A 86 -12.52 4.19 1.01
CA GLN A 86 -13.29 3.87 2.22
C GLN A 86 -13.37 2.37 2.47
N TYR A 87 -13.43 1.57 1.41
CA TYR A 87 -13.61 0.12 1.47
C TYR A 87 -12.55 -0.58 0.61
N LEU A 88 -11.79 -1.45 1.25
CA LEU A 88 -10.80 -2.31 0.59
C LEU A 88 -11.08 -3.76 0.97
N LEU A 89 -11.57 -4.56 0.02
CA LEU A 89 -11.94 -5.95 0.26
C LEU A 89 -10.90 -6.88 -0.38
N LEU A 90 -10.20 -7.64 0.44
CA LEU A 90 -9.03 -8.44 0.06
C LEU A 90 -9.16 -9.90 0.47
N SER A 91 -10.31 -10.36 0.94
CA SER A 91 -10.48 -11.73 1.42
C SER A 91 -10.20 -12.76 0.32
N GLY A 92 -9.62 -13.91 0.68
CA GLY A 92 -9.30 -14.96 -0.28
C GLY A 92 -8.22 -14.54 -1.28
N ASN A 93 -7.10 -14.04 -0.76
CA ASN A 93 -5.88 -13.75 -1.51
C ASN A 93 -4.69 -14.45 -0.83
N LEU A 94 -3.46 -14.15 -1.27
CA LEU A 94 -2.22 -14.75 -0.78
C LEU A 94 -1.34 -13.72 -0.04
N LEU A 95 -1.95 -12.72 0.59
CA LEU A 95 -1.24 -11.65 1.28
C LEU A 95 -0.57 -12.18 2.54
N GLN A 96 0.75 -12.00 2.65
CA GLN A 96 1.51 -12.34 3.86
C GLN A 96 1.75 -11.12 4.77
N LYS A 97 1.72 -9.92 4.19
CA LYS A 97 1.83 -8.65 4.91
C LYS A 97 1.02 -7.54 4.27
N LEU A 98 0.69 -6.52 5.05
CA LEU A 98 0.13 -5.26 4.55
C LEU A 98 1.21 -4.18 4.40
N PRO A 99 1.10 -3.26 3.43
CA PRO A 99 1.98 -2.10 3.36
C PRO A 99 1.77 -1.17 4.56
N PHE A 100 2.86 -0.66 5.14
CA PHE A 100 2.79 0.18 6.34
C PHE A 100 2.06 1.51 6.09
N GLU A 101 2.09 1.99 4.85
CA GLU A 101 1.38 3.17 4.36
C GLU A 101 -0.13 3.09 4.55
N LEU A 102 -0.70 1.87 4.58
CA LEU A 102 -2.11 1.64 4.90
C LEU A 102 -2.46 2.17 6.31
N GLY A 103 -1.49 2.21 7.21
CA GLY A 103 -1.63 2.84 8.53
C GLY A 103 -1.93 4.35 8.46
N LYS A 104 -1.50 5.03 7.39
CA LYS A 104 -1.75 6.46 7.16
C LYS A 104 -2.99 6.73 6.30
N ALA A 105 -3.68 5.70 5.76
CA ALA A 105 -4.88 5.85 4.95
C ALA A 105 -6.11 6.26 5.79
N LYS A 106 -6.26 7.56 6.09
CA LYS A 106 -7.23 8.08 7.08
C LYS A 106 -8.70 7.83 6.75
N THR A 107 -9.04 7.70 5.47
CA THR A 107 -10.42 7.55 4.98
C THR A 107 -10.90 6.11 4.96
N LEU A 108 -9.98 5.14 5.08
CA LEU A 108 -10.31 3.72 5.07
C LEU A 108 -11.09 3.35 6.33
N SER A 109 -12.33 2.91 6.11
CA SER A 109 -13.30 2.62 7.17
C SER A 109 -13.58 1.12 7.29
N ALA A 110 -13.40 0.36 6.21
CA ALA A 110 -13.54 -1.09 6.20
C ALA A 110 -12.41 -1.76 5.41
N LEU A 111 -11.88 -2.83 6.01
CA LEU A 111 -10.83 -3.66 5.44
C LEU A 111 -11.18 -5.11 5.73
N ASN A 112 -11.34 -5.93 4.69
CA ASN A 112 -11.58 -7.37 4.84
C ASN A 112 -10.33 -8.14 4.39
N LEU A 113 -9.76 -8.95 5.27
CA LEU A 113 -8.51 -9.68 5.07
C LEU A 113 -8.68 -11.20 5.20
N ASP A 114 -9.90 -11.68 5.39
CA ASP A 114 -10.15 -13.09 5.73
C ASP A 114 -9.60 -14.04 4.67
N GLY A 115 -9.04 -15.17 5.08
CA GLY A 115 -8.47 -16.14 4.14
C GLY A 115 -7.23 -15.64 3.41
N ASN A 116 -6.40 -14.82 4.07
CA ASN A 116 -5.02 -14.53 3.66
C ASN A 116 -4.03 -15.12 4.66
N PRO A 117 -2.85 -15.62 4.23
CA PRO A 117 -1.80 -16.13 5.10
C PRO A 117 -0.99 -14.99 5.77
N LEU A 118 -1.66 -14.04 6.42
CA LEU A 118 -1.02 -12.86 7.02
C LEU A 118 -0.20 -13.22 8.26
N HIS A 119 1.04 -12.75 8.29
CA HIS A 119 1.89 -12.72 9.48
C HIS A 119 1.99 -11.30 10.07
N HIS A 120 1.78 -10.26 9.24
CA HIS A 120 1.85 -8.87 9.65
C HIS A 120 0.72 -8.02 9.01
N PRO A 121 -0.21 -7.44 9.79
CA PRO A 121 -0.35 -7.52 11.25
C PRO A 121 -0.70 -8.94 11.72
N PRO A 122 -0.37 -9.29 12.98
CA PRO A 122 -0.75 -10.58 13.54
C PRO A 122 -2.26 -10.65 13.81
N ILE A 123 -2.81 -11.86 13.91
CA ILE A 123 -4.26 -12.10 13.89
C ILE A 123 -5.01 -11.41 15.04
N GLU A 124 -4.37 -11.25 16.20
CA GLU A 124 -4.91 -10.55 17.35
C GLU A 124 -5.11 -9.05 17.10
N ILE A 125 -4.27 -8.43 16.27
CA ILE A 125 -4.44 -7.04 15.84
C ILE A 125 -5.55 -6.95 14.81
N ILE A 126 -5.62 -7.92 13.88
CA ILE A 126 -6.68 -7.96 12.86
C ILE A 126 -8.07 -8.03 13.51
N LYS A 127 -8.24 -8.89 14.53
CA LYS A 127 -9.51 -9.06 15.25
C LYS A 127 -9.99 -7.81 16.00
N GLN A 128 -9.09 -6.89 16.33
CA GLN A 128 -9.43 -5.61 16.97
C GLN A 128 -9.96 -4.57 15.96
N GLY A 129 -9.92 -4.87 14.66
CA GLY A 129 -10.49 -4.05 13.61
C GLY A 129 -9.54 -2.99 13.05
N ILE A 130 -10.07 -2.20 12.11
CA ILE A 130 -9.27 -1.34 11.24
C ILE A 130 -8.41 -0.32 11.99
N LYS A 131 -8.88 0.23 13.11
CA LYS A 131 -8.12 1.23 13.87
C LYS A 131 -6.88 0.63 14.52
N ALA A 132 -6.96 -0.59 15.05
CA ALA A 132 -5.82 -1.31 15.61
C ALA A 132 -4.82 -1.69 14.51
N ILE A 133 -5.31 -2.19 13.38
CA ILE A 133 -4.48 -2.48 12.19
C ILE A 133 -3.72 -1.22 11.76
N GLN A 134 -4.43 -0.09 11.61
CA GLN A 134 -3.81 1.15 11.18
C GLN A 134 -2.78 1.67 12.19
N GLN A 135 -3.04 1.53 13.49
CA GLN A 135 -2.09 1.92 14.53
C GLN A 135 -0.82 1.08 14.47
N TYR A 136 -0.96 -0.26 14.45
CA TYR A 136 0.17 -1.18 14.33
C TYR A 136 1.05 -0.86 13.11
N LEU A 137 0.44 -0.60 11.95
CA LEU A 137 1.18 -0.29 10.72
C LEU A 137 1.87 1.09 10.80
N ARG A 138 1.25 2.09 11.45
CA ARG A 138 1.91 3.40 11.68
C ARG A 138 3.11 3.28 12.61
N ASP A 139 2.98 2.52 13.67
CA ASP A 139 4.07 2.34 14.65
C ASP A 139 5.27 1.68 13.98
N LYS A 140 5.04 0.63 13.16
CA LYS A 140 6.10 0.01 12.36
C LYS A 140 6.74 0.95 11.36
N LEU A 141 5.95 1.77 10.66
CA LEU A 141 6.49 2.75 9.73
C LEU A 141 7.42 3.77 10.41
N ASN A 142 7.09 4.19 11.63
CA ASN A 142 7.89 5.16 12.35
C ASN A 142 9.15 4.53 12.94
N SER A 143 9.07 3.31 13.49
CA SER A 143 10.24 2.60 14.01
C SER A 143 11.29 2.32 12.92
N ASP A 144 10.87 1.99 11.70
CA ASP A 144 11.80 1.76 10.59
C ASP A 144 12.48 3.06 10.13
N ASN A 145 11.78 4.20 10.20
CA ASN A 145 12.36 5.51 9.87
C ASN A 145 13.36 5.98 10.92
N GLU A 146 13.10 5.75 12.21
CA GLU A 146 14.04 6.12 13.29
C GLU A 146 15.32 5.29 13.24
N ALA A 147 15.23 3.99 12.90
CA ALA A 147 16.41 3.13 12.73
C ALA A 147 17.34 3.61 11.60
N LEU A 148 16.79 4.21 10.53
CA LEU A 148 17.57 4.78 9.44
C LEU A 148 18.18 6.15 9.77
N LEU A 149 17.66 6.87 10.78
CA LEU A 149 18.19 8.16 11.22
C LEU A 149 19.26 8.00 12.31
N SER A 150 19.30 6.88 13.03
CA SER A 150 20.28 6.63 14.10
C SER A 150 21.66 6.16 13.62
N ASP A 151 21.79 5.77 12.34
CA ASP A 151 23.05 5.25 11.79
C ASP A 151 23.98 6.34 11.23
N ASP A 152 23.51 7.60 11.11
CA ASP A 152 24.28 8.72 10.52
C ASP A 152 25.01 9.62 11.57
N ASP A 153 24.88 9.37 12.88
CA ASP A 153 25.38 10.25 13.95
C ASP A 153 26.60 9.72 14.75
N ASN A 154 27.32 8.69 14.28
CA ASN A 154 28.46 8.09 15.01
C ASN A 154 29.82 8.16 14.29
N ASP A 155 30.19 9.31 13.73
CA ASP A 155 31.55 9.54 13.22
C ASP A 155 32.03 10.99 13.49
N ASP A 156 32.11 11.40 14.76
CA ASP A 156 33.03 12.50 15.12
C ASP A 156 33.44 12.47 16.61
N ASP A 157 34.23 11.47 17.00
CA ASP A 157 35.04 11.60 18.22
C ASP A 157 36.28 10.68 18.23
N ASN A 158 37.37 11.05 17.54
CA ASN A 158 38.71 10.81 18.10
C ASN A 158 39.87 11.55 17.41
N GLN A 159 40.62 12.29 18.26
CA GLN A 159 42.05 12.61 18.22
C GLN A 159 42.45 14.07 17.94
N GLN A 160 42.29 14.91 18.97
CA GLN A 160 43.31 15.90 19.31
C GLN A 160 43.87 15.64 20.72
N ARG A 161 45.06 15.04 20.78
CA ARG A 161 46.01 15.26 21.89
C ARG A 161 47.35 15.66 21.31
N THR A 162 47.69 16.93 21.50
CA THR A 162 49.08 17.40 21.45
C THR A 162 49.85 16.86 22.66
N PRO A 163 51.19 16.82 22.59
CA PRO A 163 51.91 17.75 23.45
C PRO A 163 53.12 18.46 22.77
N LYS A 164 53.34 19.69 23.24
CA LYS A 164 54.58 20.51 23.22
C LYS A 164 55.78 19.72 23.81
N LEU A 165 57.08 19.98 23.60
CA LEU A 165 57.87 21.20 23.38
C LEU A 165 59.35 20.83 23.01
N SER A 166 60.04 21.74 22.30
CA SER A 166 61.46 22.15 22.47
C SER A 166 62.68 21.37 21.92
N SER A 167 63.32 22.01 20.94
CA SER A 167 64.76 22.35 20.78
C SER A 167 65.85 21.26 20.61
N ARG A 168 66.60 21.34 19.49
CA ARG A 168 68.02 21.78 19.49
C ARG A 168 68.55 22.02 18.07
N LYS A 169 69.38 23.07 17.98
CA LYS A 169 70.25 23.46 16.86
C LYS A 169 71.29 22.37 16.55
N SER A 170 71.64 22.23 15.27
CA SER A 170 72.98 22.41 14.70
C SER A 170 72.87 22.33 13.17
#